data_AF-A0A1I3ZFP3-F1
#
_entry.id   AF-A0A1I3ZFP3-F1
#
_cell.length_a   1.000
_cell.length_b   1.000
_cell.length_c   1.000
_cell.angle_alpha   90.00
_cell.angle_beta   90.00
_cell.angle_gamma   90.00
#
_symmetry.space_group_name_H-M   'P 1'
#
loop_
_entity.id
_entity.type
_entity.pdbx_description
1 polymer ?
#
loop_
_entity_poly.entity_id
_entity_poly.type
_entity_poly.pdbx_seq_one_letter_code
_entity_poly.pdbx_strand_id
1 'polypeptide(L)'
;MLDDSAYILIKKGDPDQLHKRKFLSKDAYTIGRRGTQFQPDIAFSSLYVSRKHALLQKMGELYAITDLQSKHGTQVNGVDVYDTPQLLRHGDHISLAKGAVELIFFAEGSELDATRELSLPMMQAASELPGLLINLERREIRLDGKRLHLTGKDMDLLMLLYQRANQAVSYEEIMVLIWPERLAGSDKTIPDVGKAEINALVYRLRKRLGRYGENVTTIPRYGYMWEMEEGG
;
A
#
# COMPACT_ATOMS: atom_id res chain seq x y z
N MET A 1 -0.84 0.32 -31.00
CA MET A 1 -0.32 1.56 -30.40
C MET A 1 -0.87 1.57 -29.00
N LEU A 2 -0.05 1.16 -28.03
CA LEU A 2 -0.49 0.88 -26.67
C LEU A 2 -0.52 2.19 -25.87
N ASP A 3 -1.71 2.59 -25.45
CA ASP A 3 -1.93 3.69 -24.52
C ASP A 3 -1.41 3.28 -23.14
N ASP A 4 -0.14 3.61 -22.90
CA ASP A 4 0.58 3.39 -21.65
C ASP A 4 0.01 4.33 -20.56
N SER A 5 -1.07 3.90 -19.90
CA SER A 5 -1.93 4.81 -19.13
C SER A 5 -1.50 4.94 -17.67
N ALA A 6 -0.26 5.41 -17.45
CA ALA A 6 0.17 5.82 -16.12
C ALA A 6 -0.50 7.15 -15.71
N TYR A 7 -0.95 7.26 -14.45
CA TYR A 7 -1.55 8.48 -13.92
C TYR A 7 -1.31 8.66 -12.42
N ILE A 8 -1.38 9.91 -11.97
CA ILE A 8 -1.39 10.29 -10.55
C ILE A 8 -2.82 10.64 -10.13
N LEU A 9 -3.27 10.10 -9.01
CA LEU A 9 -4.52 10.49 -8.35
C LEU A 9 -4.23 11.41 -7.17
N ILE A 10 -4.83 12.59 -7.15
CA ILE A 10 -4.67 13.55 -6.04
C ILE A 10 -5.69 13.22 -4.94
N LYS A 11 -5.20 12.77 -3.77
CA LYS A 11 -6.03 12.45 -2.59
C LYS A 11 -6.21 13.63 -1.66
N LYS A 12 -5.20 14.48 -1.55
CA LYS A 12 -5.17 15.65 -0.67
C LYS A 12 -4.31 16.74 -1.28
N GLY A 13 -4.71 18.00 -1.14
CA GLY A 13 -4.04 19.15 -1.73
C GLY A 13 -5.04 20.27 -2.01
N ASP A 14 -4.94 20.89 -3.18
CA ASP A 14 -5.87 21.95 -3.57
C ASP A 14 -7.30 21.39 -3.79
N PRO A 15 -8.36 22.05 -3.27
CA PRO A 15 -9.74 21.54 -3.32
C PRO A 15 -10.25 21.26 -4.74
N ASP A 16 -9.82 22.07 -5.71
CA ASP A 16 -10.21 21.97 -7.12
C ASP A 16 -9.53 20.80 -7.86
N GLN A 17 -8.56 20.15 -7.22
CA GLN A 17 -7.80 19.04 -7.79
C GLN A 17 -8.05 17.70 -7.12
N LEU A 18 -8.82 17.68 -6.02
CA LEU A 18 -9.16 16.44 -5.32
C LEU A 18 -9.84 15.44 -6.26
N HIS A 19 -9.41 14.19 -6.16
CA HIS A 19 -9.91 13.05 -6.94
C HIS A 19 -9.70 13.15 -8.46
N LYS A 20 -9.00 14.19 -8.96
CA LYS A 20 -8.63 14.26 -10.38
C LYS A 20 -7.48 13.30 -10.69
N ARG A 21 -7.61 12.66 -11.84
CA ARG A 21 -6.54 11.84 -12.44
C ARG A 21 -5.70 12.74 -13.35
N LYS A 22 -4.38 12.73 -13.13
CA LYS A 22 -3.41 13.39 -14.00
C LYS A 22 -2.63 12.31 -14.76
N PHE A 23 -3.02 12.08 -16.00
CA PHE A 23 -2.33 11.14 -16.89
C PHE A 23 -0.91 11.64 -17.21
N LEU A 24 0.03 10.70 -17.23
CA LEU A 24 1.46 10.91 -17.46
C LEU A 24 1.77 10.54 -18.92
N SER A 25 1.77 11.54 -19.78
CA SER A 25 2.05 11.46 -21.22
C SER A 25 3.43 12.01 -21.62
N LYS A 26 4.23 12.46 -20.65
CA LYS A 26 5.58 13.02 -20.83
C LYS A 26 6.59 12.19 -20.05
N ASP A 27 7.86 12.28 -20.45
CA ASP A 27 8.95 11.59 -19.76
C ASP A 27 9.31 12.22 -18.41
N ALA A 28 8.90 13.47 -18.17
CA ALA A 28 9.15 14.16 -16.90
C ALA A 28 8.00 15.10 -16.54
N TYR A 29 7.67 15.11 -15.24
CA TYR A 29 6.68 15.98 -14.62
C TYR A 29 7.28 16.65 -13.39
N THR A 30 7.30 17.98 -13.38
CA THR A 30 7.67 18.69 -12.15
C THR A 30 6.45 18.82 -11.24
N ILE A 31 6.63 18.45 -9.98
CA ILE A 31 5.62 18.60 -8.93
C ILE A 31 6.06 19.75 -8.02
N GLY A 32 5.14 20.67 -7.72
CA GLY A 32 5.47 21.76 -6.82
C GLY A 32 4.39 22.83 -6.69
N ARG A 33 4.77 23.94 -6.08
CA ARG A 33 3.89 25.07 -5.82
C ARG A 33 3.87 26.06 -6.97
N ARG A 34 2.66 26.49 -7.36
CA ARG A 34 2.45 27.54 -8.36
C ARG A 34 3.07 28.87 -7.91
N GLY A 35 3.76 29.53 -8.83
CA GLY A 35 4.30 30.88 -8.64
C GLY A 35 4.16 31.73 -9.89
N THR A 36 4.52 33.00 -9.80
CA THR A 36 4.45 33.96 -10.93
C THR A 36 5.49 33.70 -12.01
N GLN A 37 6.64 33.13 -11.64
CA GLN A 37 7.79 32.89 -12.53
C GLN A 37 7.98 31.41 -12.90
N PHE A 38 7.27 30.49 -12.22
CA PHE A 38 7.43 29.06 -12.42
C PHE A 38 6.11 28.34 -12.22
N GLN A 39 5.75 27.51 -13.21
CA GLN A 39 4.54 26.71 -13.20
C GLN A 39 4.89 25.23 -13.35
N PRO A 40 4.78 24.43 -12.28
CA PRO A 40 5.00 22.99 -12.35
C PRO A 40 3.88 22.29 -13.14
N ASP A 41 4.16 21.11 -13.70
CA ASP A 41 3.19 20.30 -14.43
C ASP A 41 2.06 19.78 -13.53
N ILE A 42 2.41 19.46 -12.29
CA ILE A 42 1.48 19.12 -11.20
C ILE A 42 1.64 20.20 -10.13
N ALA A 43 0.72 21.18 -10.17
CA ALA A 43 0.85 22.41 -9.40
C ALA A 43 -0.12 22.48 -8.22
N PHE A 44 0.40 22.81 -7.05
CA PHE A 44 -0.35 23.06 -5.82
C PHE A 44 -0.26 24.51 -5.37
N SER A 45 -1.19 24.97 -4.55
CA SER A 45 -1.23 26.33 -3.99
C SER A 45 -0.58 26.43 -2.61
N SER A 46 -0.54 25.32 -1.86
CA SER A 46 -0.03 25.25 -0.48
C SER A 46 1.39 25.78 -0.34
N LEU A 47 1.59 26.76 0.56
CA LEU A 47 2.89 27.39 0.86
C LEU A 47 3.93 26.43 1.44
N TYR A 48 3.51 25.29 2.00
CA TYR A 48 4.40 24.25 2.50
C TYR A 48 5.04 23.45 1.36
N VAL A 49 4.48 23.50 0.15
CA VAL A 49 5.07 22.88 -1.03
C VAL A 49 6.11 23.83 -1.64
N SER A 50 7.28 23.30 -1.97
CA SER A 50 8.34 24.04 -2.66
C SER A 50 7.92 24.33 -4.11
N ARG A 51 8.42 25.42 -4.72
CA ARG A 51 8.11 25.73 -6.13
C ARG A 51 8.51 24.61 -7.08
N LYS A 52 9.73 24.09 -6.90
CA LYS A 52 10.24 22.84 -7.46
C LYS A 52 10.39 21.89 -6.28
N HIS A 53 9.46 20.96 -6.08
CA HIS A 53 9.43 20.12 -4.89
C HIS A 53 9.94 18.73 -5.19
N ALA A 54 9.35 18.08 -6.19
CA ALA A 54 9.76 16.77 -6.64
C ALA A 54 9.72 16.69 -8.16
N LEU A 55 10.49 15.77 -8.71
CA LEU A 55 10.52 15.44 -10.11
C LEU A 55 10.08 13.99 -10.28
N LEU A 56 9.04 13.79 -11.08
CA LEU A 56 8.58 12.47 -11.49
C LEU A 56 9.11 12.21 -12.90
N GLN A 57 9.88 11.14 -13.10
CA GLN A 57 10.50 10.79 -14.38
C GLN A 57 10.13 9.39 -14.81
N LYS A 58 9.90 9.23 -16.11
CA LYS A 58 9.83 7.93 -16.78
C LYS A 58 11.25 7.50 -17.17
N MET A 59 11.62 6.27 -16.81
CA MET A 59 12.91 5.63 -17.07
C MET A 59 12.64 4.31 -17.79
N GLY A 60 12.46 4.35 -19.12
CA GLY A 60 11.96 3.20 -19.88
C GLY A 60 10.50 2.92 -19.52
N GLU A 61 10.19 1.69 -19.11
CA GLU A 61 8.83 1.29 -18.67
C GLU A 61 8.55 1.61 -17.19
N LEU A 62 9.54 2.17 -16.49
CA LEU A 62 9.49 2.44 -15.07
C LEU A 62 9.29 3.92 -14.79
N TYR A 63 8.73 4.25 -13.62
CA TYR A 63 8.63 5.63 -13.14
C TYR A 63 9.41 5.78 -11.84
N ALA A 64 10.06 6.91 -11.66
CA ALA A 64 10.80 7.24 -10.44
C ALA A 64 10.46 8.67 -9.99
N ILE A 65 10.54 8.90 -8.68
CA ILE A 65 10.41 10.23 -8.08
C ILE A 65 11.70 10.62 -7.37
N THR A 66 12.09 11.88 -7.52
CA THR A 66 13.26 12.48 -6.87
C THR A 66 12.82 13.74 -6.15
N ASP A 67 13.24 13.93 -4.91
CA ASP A 67 13.04 15.19 -4.20
C ASP A 67 14.06 16.23 -4.69
N LEU A 68 13.57 17.43 -5.03
CA LEU A 68 14.38 18.53 -5.54
C LEU A 68 14.86 19.45 -4.41
N GLN A 69 15.39 18.85 -3.33
CA GLN A 69 15.82 19.53 -2.11
C GLN A 69 14.70 20.40 -1.52
N SER A 70 13.53 19.80 -1.35
CA SER A 70 12.36 20.50 -0.84
C SER A 70 12.51 20.87 0.63
N LYS A 71 11.87 21.97 1.05
CA LYS A 71 11.98 22.46 2.43
C LYS A 71 11.34 21.50 3.46
N HIS A 72 10.31 20.77 3.05
CA HIS A 72 9.46 19.98 3.93
C HIS A 72 9.43 18.48 3.58
N GLY A 73 10.27 18.05 2.64
CA GLY A 73 10.47 16.65 2.25
C GLY A 73 9.38 16.07 1.37
N THR A 74 9.77 15.04 0.63
CA THR A 74 8.92 14.13 -0.13
C THR A 74 9.01 12.75 0.50
N GLN A 75 7.90 12.01 0.57
CA GLN A 75 7.84 10.65 1.10
C GLN A 75 7.11 9.73 0.14
N VAL A 76 7.61 8.51 -0.04
CA VAL A 76 6.92 7.42 -0.75
C VAL A 76 6.63 6.31 0.26
N ASN A 77 5.35 5.98 0.45
CA ASN A 77 4.87 5.01 1.43
C ASN A 77 5.42 5.26 2.86
N GLY A 78 5.64 6.53 3.22
CA GLY A 78 6.17 6.95 4.52
C GLY A 78 7.70 6.93 4.63
N VAL A 79 8.43 6.51 3.60
CA VAL A 79 9.89 6.57 3.53
C VAL A 79 10.32 7.87 2.85
N ASP A 80 11.24 8.61 3.47
CA ASP A 80 11.74 9.88 2.93
C ASP A 80 12.51 9.67 1.62
N VAL A 81 12.23 10.54 0.65
CA VAL A 81 12.88 10.63 -0.65
C VAL A 81 13.81 11.83 -0.65
N TYR A 82 15.02 11.65 -1.16
CA TYR A 82 16.04 12.70 -1.26
C TYR A 82 16.39 13.00 -2.73
N ASP A 83 17.61 13.42 -3.00
CA ASP A 83 18.10 13.79 -4.34
C ASP A 83 18.42 12.61 -5.26
N THR A 84 18.17 11.38 -4.79
CA THR A 84 18.32 10.15 -5.58
C THR A 84 16.97 9.66 -6.11
N PRO A 85 16.86 9.22 -7.38
CA PRO A 85 15.62 8.70 -7.92
C PRO A 85 15.14 7.45 -7.19
N GLN A 86 13.94 7.51 -6.63
CA GLN A 86 13.25 6.37 -6.04
C GLN A 86 12.21 5.80 -7.00
N LEU A 87 12.31 4.51 -7.27
CA LEU A 87 11.37 3.79 -8.14
C LEU A 87 9.95 3.78 -7.55
N LEU A 88 8.96 4.05 -8.40
CA LEU A 88 7.54 3.98 -8.09
C LEU A 88 6.89 2.74 -8.68
N ARG A 89 6.03 2.11 -7.88
CA ARG A 89 5.21 0.96 -8.24
C ARG A 89 3.74 1.33 -8.24
N HIS A 90 2.95 0.59 -9.02
CA HIS A 90 1.50 0.75 -9.05
C HIS A 90 0.90 0.70 -7.63
N GLY A 91 0.23 1.77 -7.25
CA GLY A 91 -0.44 1.95 -5.96
C GLY A 91 0.37 2.73 -4.91
N ASP A 92 1.61 3.12 -5.21
CA ASP A 92 2.45 3.85 -4.25
C ASP A 92 1.84 5.19 -3.83
N HIS A 93 1.89 5.46 -2.52
CA HIS A 93 1.43 6.72 -1.92
C HIS A 93 2.58 7.70 -1.82
N ILE A 94 2.40 8.90 -2.36
CA ILE A 94 3.40 9.96 -2.35
C ILE A 94 2.85 11.10 -1.48
N SER A 95 3.58 11.42 -0.42
CA SER A 95 3.28 12.51 0.50
C SER A 95 4.29 13.63 0.32
N LEU A 96 3.80 14.86 0.13
CA LEU A 96 4.65 16.04 0.03
C LEU A 96 4.44 16.95 1.23
N ALA A 97 5.52 17.60 1.66
CA ALA A 97 5.51 18.58 2.72
C ALA A 97 4.79 18.10 3.98
N LYS A 98 5.17 16.89 4.46
CA LYS A 98 4.60 16.22 5.64
C LYS A 98 3.08 16.03 5.56
N GLY A 99 2.59 15.59 4.40
CA GLY A 99 1.17 15.28 4.18
C GLY A 99 0.29 16.50 3.89
N ALA A 100 0.87 17.64 3.51
CA ALA A 100 0.10 18.76 2.98
C ALA A 100 -0.53 18.41 1.61
N VAL A 101 0.15 17.55 0.85
CA VAL A 101 -0.35 16.95 -0.39
C VAL A 101 -0.15 15.45 -0.32
N GLU A 102 -1.16 14.70 -0.78
CA GLU A 102 -1.12 13.25 -0.87
C GLU A 102 -1.56 12.80 -2.26
N LEU A 103 -0.75 11.96 -2.89
CA LEU A 103 -0.92 11.46 -4.24
C LEU A 103 -0.85 9.93 -4.23
N ILE A 104 -1.47 9.30 -5.22
CA ILE A 104 -1.30 7.86 -5.48
C ILE A 104 -0.89 7.67 -6.93
N PHE A 105 0.19 6.94 -7.15
CA PHE A 105 0.67 6.59 -8.48
C PHE A 105 0.02 5.31 -9.00
N PHE A 106 -0.39 5.33 -10.27
CA PHE A 106 -0.94 4.18 -10.98
C PHE A 106 -0.20 4.04 -12.31
N ALA A 107 0.24 2.82 -12.62
CA ALA A 107 0.69 2.43 -13.95
C ALA A 107 -0.16 1.26 -14.42
N GLU A 108 -0.90 1.43 -15.52
CA GLU A 108 -1.57 0.33 -16.22
C GLU A 108 -0.65 -0.08 -17.39
N GLY A 109 0.18 -1.11 -17.19
CA GLY A 109 1.09 -1.59 -18.22
C GLY A 109 2.33 -2.37 -17.75
N SER A 110 2.78 -2.19 -16.50
CA SER A 110 4.09 -2.70 -16.07
C SER A 110 4.10 -4.07 -15.38
N GLU A 111 3.15 -4.96 -15.70
CA GLU A 111 3.23 -6.39 -15.33
C GLU A 111 3.44 -7.31 -16.55
N LEU A 112 3.60 -6.77 -17.76
CA LEU A 112 3.48 -7.57 -19.01
C LEU A 112 4.71 -7.69 -19.92
N ASP A 113 5.86 -7.08 -19.65
CA ASP A 113 7.01 -7.18 -20.60
C ASP A 113 8.38 -7.61 -20.03
N ALA A 114 8.49 -7.98 -18.75
CA ALA A 114 9.79 -8.40 -18.18
C ALA A 114 10.05 -9.92 -18.13
N THR A 115 9.14 -10.78 -18.60
CA THR A 115 9.43 -12.23 -18.71
C THR A 115 8.67 -12.88 -19.87
N ARG A 116 8.78 -12.28 -21.06
CA ARG A 116 8.69 -13.04 -22.32
C ARG A 116 10.00 -13.80 -22.49
N GLU A 117 10.17 -14.90 -21.76
CA GLU A 117 10.75 -16.13 -22.30
C GLU A 117 10.66 -17.27 -21.29
N LEU A 118 9.91 -18.28 -21.71
CA LEU A 118 9.94 -19.68 -21.28
C LEU A 118 9.21 -20.05 -19.97
N SER A 119 7.99 -20.55 -20.19
CA SER A 119 7.34 -21.66 -19.47
C SER A 119 6.40 -21.31 -18.31
N LEU A 120 5.13 -21.00 -18.65
CA LEU A 120 3.93 -21.81 -18.36
C LEU A 120 2.66 -20.92 -18.31
N PRO A 121 1.54 -21.33 -18.95
CA PRO A 121 0.39 -20.47 -19.15
C PRO A 121 -0.64 -20.60 -18.01
N MET A 122 -0.42 -20.05 -16.81
CA MET A 122 -1.45 -20.08 -15.77
C MET A 122 -1.32 -18.93 -14.76
N MET A 123 -1.73 -17.69 -15.08
CA MET A 123 -2.15 -16.75 -14.02
C MET A 123 -2.93 -15.50 -14.48
N GLN A 124 -3.67 -15.56 -15.59
CA GLN A 124 -4.54 -14.43 -16.02
C GLN A 124 -6.04 -14.76 -16.06
N ALA A 125 -6.48 -15.84 -15.41
CA ALA A 125 -7.90 -16.21 -15.35
C ALA A 125 -8.49 -16.24 -13.92
N ALA A 126 -8.06 -15.36 -13.01
CA ALA A 126 -8.69 -15.23 -11.69
C ALA A 126 -9.43 -13.90 -11.48
N SER A 127 -9.59 -13.07 -12.51
CA SER A 127 -10.14 -11.71 -12.34
C SER A 127 -11.68 -11.63 -12.29
N GLU A 128 -12.41 -12.76 -12.39
CA GLU A 128 -13.88 -12.76 -12.26
C GLU A 128 -14.42 -13.90 -11.37
N LEU A 129 -13.55 -14.59 -10.63
CA LEU A 129 -14.01 -15.63 -9.71
C LEU A 129 -14.47 -15.01 -8.39
N PRO A 130 -15.68 -15.33 -7.89
CA PRO A 130 -16.03 -15.06 -6.50
C PRO A 130 -14.97 -15.72 -5.60
N GLY A 131 -14.32 -14.94 -4.76
CA GLY A 131 -13.11 -15.40 -4.08
C GLY A 131 -12.47 -14.35 -3.18
N LEU A 132 -11.73 -14.83 -2.17
CA LEU A 132 -10.80 -14.01 -1.41
C LEU A 132 -9.41 -14.17 -2.04
N LEU A 133 -8.85 -13.07 -2.54
CA LEU A 133 -7.48 -13.01 -3.03
C LEU A 133 -6.66 -12.14 -2.08
N ILE A 134 -5.61 -12.72 -1.51
CA ILE A 134 -4.67 -12.01 -0.65
C ILE A 134 -3.30 -12.04 -1.31
N ASN A 135 -2.79 -10.86 -1.67
CA ASN A 135 -1.42 -10.69 -2.14
C ASN A 135 -0.56 -10.22 -0.96
N LEU A 136 0.28 -11.13 -0.47
CA LEU A 136 1.17 -10.90 0.69
C LEU A 136 2.26 -9.86 0.39
N GLU A 137 2.79 -9.84 -0.83
CA GLU A 137 3.86 -8.92 -1.22
C GLU A 137 3.35 -7.48 -1.34
N ARG A 138 2.22 -7.30 -2.03
CA ARG A 138 1.58 -5.98 -2.22
C ARG A 138 0.71 -5.57 -1.05
N ARG A 139 0.58 -6.42 -0.02
CA ARG A 139 -0.33 -6.24 1.11
C ARG A 139 -1.71 -5.78 0.61
N GLU A 140 -2.27 -6.52 -0.34
CA GLU A 140 -3.56 -6.21 -0.95
C GLU A 140 -4.55 -7.36 -0.78
N ILE A 141 -5.79 -7.01 -0.45
CA ILE A 141 -6.89 -7.97 -0.29
C ILE A 141 -7.97 -7.60 -1.29
N ARG A 142 -8.47 -8.60 -2.02
CA ARG A 142 -9.65 -8.47 -2.87
C ARG A 142 -10.69 -9.50 -2.44
N LEU A 143 -11.91 -9.04 -2.25
CA LEU A 143 -13.09 -9.82 -1.96
C LEU A 143 -14.03 -9.73 -3.16
N ASP A 144 -14.29 -10.86 -3.82
CA ASP A 144 -15.19 -10.94 -4.97
C ASP A 144 -14.87 -9.86 -6.02
N GLY A 145 -13.58 -9.71 -6.33
CA GLY A 145 -13.04 -8.71 -7.26
C GLY A 145 -12.90 -7.28 -6.70
N LYS A 146 -13.49 -6.96 -5.53
CA LYS A 146 -13.41 -5.61 -4.91
C LYS A 146 -12.27 -5.53 -3.90
N ARG A 147 -11.46 -4.47 -3.97
CA ARG A 147 -10.38 -4.23 -3.01
C ARG A 147 -10.94 -3.93 -1.61
N LEU A 148 -10.52 -4.72 -0.62
CA LEU A 148 -10.80 -4.48 0.80
C LEU A 148 -9.60 -3.75 1.42
N HIS A 149 -9.87 -2.58 2.01
CA HIS A 149 -8.86 -1.84 2.76
C HIS A 149 -9.00 -2.14 4.27
N LEU A 150 -7.94 -2.71 4.86
CA LEU A 150 -7.78 -2.89 6.30
C LEU A 150 -6.72 -1.90 6.82
N THR A 151 -6.88 -1.45 8.06
CA THR A 151 -6.03 -0.41 8.66
C THR A 151 -5.11 -0.99 9.72
N GLY A 152 -3.82 -0.66 9.65
CA GLY A 152 -2.83 -0.93 10.70
C GLY A 152 -2.83 -2.38 11.18
N LYS A 153 -3.05 -2.59 12.47
CA LYS A 153 -2.97 -3.91 13.13
C LYS A 153 -3.99 -4.93 12.62
N ASP A 154 -5.14 -4.50 12.09
CA ASP A 154 -6.13 -5.41 11.48
C ASP A 154 -5.55 -6.07 10.21
N MET A 155 -4.73 -5.32 9.45
CA MET A 155 -4.04 -5.80 8.26
C MET A 155 -2.88 -6.72 8.63
N ASP A 156 -2.06 -6.30 9.59
CA ASP A 156 -0.91 -7.09 10.04
C ASP A 156 -1.35 -8.45 10.61
N LEU A 157 -2.47 -8.49 11.34
CA LEU A 157 -3.02 -9.74 11.87
C LEU A 157 -3.47 -10.69 10.75
N LEU A 158 -4.16 -10.17 9.74
CA LEU A 158 -4.58 -11.01 8.60
C LEU A 158 -3.38 -11.53 7.83
N MET A 159 -2.37 -10.69 7.57
CA MET A 159 -1.16 -11.09 6.87
C MET A 159 -0.41 -12.18 7.64
N LEU A 160 -0.28 -12.04 8.95
CA LEU A 160 0.34 -13.03 9.83
C LEU A 160 -0.38 -14.38 9.75
N LEU A 161 -1.71 -14.38 9.93
CA LEU A 161 -2.50 -15.61 9.91
C LEU A 161 -2.49 -16.26 8.52
N TYR A 162 -2.57 -15.47 7.44
CA TYR A 162 -2.57 -15.98 6.08
C TYR A 162 -1.19 -16.50 5.64
N GLN A 163 -0.09 -15.83 6.04
CA GLN A 163 1.26 -16.32 5.79
C GLN A 163 1.53 -17.65 6.50
N ARG A 164 0.90 -17.86 7.66
CA ARG A 164 0.91 -19.12 8.42
C ARG A 164 -0.40 -19.89 8.27
N ALA A 165 -1.00 -19.87 7.08
CA ALA A 165 -2.22 -20.63 6.82
C ALA A 165 -2.05 -22.11 7.23
N ASN A 166 -3.12 -22.67 7.79
CA ASN A 166 -3.19 -24.02 8.37
C ASN A 166 -2.21 -24.26 9.54
N GLN A 167 -1.63 -23.20 10.12
CA GLN A 167 -0.84 -23.27 11.34
C GLN A 167 -1.41 -22.35 12.41
N ALA A 168 -1.58 -22.88 13.62
CA ALA A 168 -2.03 -22.08 14.75
C ALA A 168 -0.96 -21.07 15.15
N VAL A 169 -1.34 -19.80 15.29
CA VAL A 169 -0.50 -18.73 15.82
C VAL A 169 -0.93 -18.44 17.25
N SER A 170 0.01 -18.50 18.19
CA SER A 170 -0.28 -18.31 19.60
C SER A 170 -0.62 -16.86 19.95
N TYR A 171 -1.30 -16.65 21.08
CA TYR A 171 -1.56 -15.29 21.59
C TYR A 171 -0.27 -14.48 21.78
N GLU A 172 0.81 -15.10 22.27
CA GLU A 172 2.08 -14.41 22.53
C GLU A 172 2.77 -13.99 21.24
N GLU A 173 2.80 -14.87 20.22
CA GLU A 173 3.33 -14.52 18.90
C GLU A 173 2.55 -13.37 18.27
N ILE A 174 1.22 -13.38 18.39
CA ILE A 174 0.38 -12.27 17.92
C ILE A 174 0.73 -10.98 18.66
N MET A 175 0.92 -11.01 19.99
CA MET A 175 1.29 -9.82 20.76
C MET A 175 2.61 -9.23 20.28
N VAL A 176 3.64 -10.08 20.14
CA VAL A 176 5.00 -9.66 19.76
C VAL A 176 5.05 -9.12 18.33
N LEU A 177 4.42 -9.81 17.38
CA LEU A 177 4.50 -9.46 15.97
C LEU A 177 3.58 -8.29 15.59
N ILE A 178 2.45 -8.16 16.28
CA ILE A 178 1.50 -7.08 16.00
C ILE A 178 1.87 -5.82 16.78
N TRP A 179 2.35 -5.89 18.03
CA TRP A 179 2.73 -4.72 18.85
C TRP A 179 4.21 -4.70 19.28
N PRO A 180 5.18 -4.79 18.35
CA PRO A 180 6.59 -4.74 18.69
C PRO A 180 6.99 -3.41 19.35
N GLU A 181 6.28 -2.33 19.06
CA GLU A 181 6.55 -1.00 19.63
C GLU A 181 6.31 -0.93 21.15
N ARG A 182 5.45 -1.82 21.71
CA ARG A 182 5.17 -1.86 23.15
C ARG A 182 6.24 -2.61 23.96
N LEU A 183 7.20 -3.25 23.27
CA LEU A 183 8.39 -3.83 23.90
C LEU A 183 9.49 -2.78 24.11
N ALA A 184 9.49 -1.70 23.32
CA ALA A 184 10.55 -0.70 23.32
C ALA A 184 10.66 -0.02 24.70
N GLY A 185 11.79 -0.25 25.39
CA GLY A 185 12.06 0.31 26.71
C GLY A 185 11.59 -0.54 27.90
N SER A 186 11.27 -1.82 27.70
CA SER A 186 10.94 -2.77 28.77
C SER A 186 11.83 -4.01 28.73
N ASP A 187 12.17 -4.57 29.89
CA ASP A 187 12.89 -5.87 30.01
C ASP A 187 11.97 -7.08 29.74
N LYS A 188 10.74 -6.86 29.29
CA LYS A 188 9.76 -7.92 29.03
C LYS A 188 9.95 -8.47 27.63
N THR A 189 9.74 -9.78 27.47
CA THR A 189 9.78 -10.47 26.17
C THR A 189 8.44 -10.45 25.44
N ILE A 190 7.34 -10.16 26.15
CA ILE A 190 5.97 -10.09 25.63
C ILE A 190 5.42 -8.69 25.91
N PRO A 191 4.87 -7.98 24.90
CA PRO A 191 4.33 -6.65 25.11
C PRO A 191 3.07 -6.68 25.97
N ASP A 192 2.81 -5.59 26.69
CA ASP A 192 1.63 -5.45 27.56
C ASP A 192 0.37 -5.23 26.70
N VAL A 193 -0.19 -6.35 26.24
CA VAL A 193 -1.37 -6.41 25.38
C VAL A 193 -2.33 -7.45 25.96
N GLY A 194 -3.56 -7.03 26.27
CA GLY A 194 -4.57 -7.95 26.77
C GLY A 194 -5.14 -8.85 25.66
N LYS A 195 -5.55 -10.08 26.01
CA LYS A 195 -6.29 -10.97 25.07
C LYS A 195 -7.53 -10.29 24.48
N ALA A 196 -8.14 -9.36 25.21
CA ALA A 196 -9.29 -8.58 24.73
C ALA A 196 -8.96 -7.70 23.51
N GLU A 197 -7.75 -7.13 23.42
CA GLU A 197 -7.32 -6.33 22.26
C GLU A 197 -7.18 -7.21 21.01
N ILE A 198 -6.60 -8.41 21.17
CA ILE A 198 -6.51 -9.40 20.08
C ILE A 198 -7.91 -9.83 19.64
N ASN A 199 -8.79 -10.13 20.59
CA ASN A 199 -10.16 -10.53 20.28
C ASN A 199 -10.92 -9.43 19.51
N ALA A 200 -10.68 -8.16 19.84
CA ALA A 200 -11.27 -7.03 19.12
C ALA A 200 -10.74 -6.92 17.68
N LEU A 201 -9.44 -7.16 17.44
CA LEU A 201 -8.88 -7.24 16.08
C LEU A 201 -9.56 -8.36 15.29
N VAL A 202 -9.61 -9.56 15.85
CA VAL A 202 -10.21 -10.74 15.18
C VAL A 202 -11.68 -10.48 14.87
N TYR A 203 -12.44 -9.90 15.80
CA TYR A 203 -13.83 -9.57 15.57
C TYR A 203 -14.01 -8.58 14.40
N ARG A 204 -13.22 -7.50 14.36
CA ARG A 204 -13.26 -6.54 13.24
C ARG A 204 -12.85 -7.18 11.92
N LEU A 205 -11.81 -8.01 11.96
CA LEU A 205 -11.29 -8.71 10.79
C LEU A 205 -12.36 -9.64 10.20
N ARG A 206 -12.96 -10.51 11.00
CA ARG A 206 -14.06 -11.40 10.58
C ARG A 206 -15.22 -10.61 9.96
N LYS A 207 -15.65 -9.53 10.63
CA LYS A 207 -16.75 -8.69 10.13
C LYS A 207 -16.44 -8.05 8.78
N ARG A 208 -15.19 -7.64 8.54
CA ARG A 208 -14.76 -7.02 7.28
C ARG A 208 -14.52 -8.02 6.15
N LEU A 209 -14.15 -9.25 6.48
CA LEU A 209 -13.94 -10.34 5.51
C LEU A 209 -15.26 -11.00 5.04
N GLY A 210 -16.38 -10.72 5.71
CA GLY A 210 -17.67 -11.32 5.36
C GLY A 210 -17.63 -12.84 5.54
N ARG A 211 -18.06 -13.59 4.52
CA ARG A 211 -18.06 -15.06 4.53
C ARG A 211 -16.69 -15.69 4.77
N TYR A 212 -15.62 -15.05 4.30
CA TYR A 212 -14.25 -15.54 4.50
C TYR A 212 -13.71 -15.27 5.90
N GLY A 213 -14.47 -14.55 6.74
CA GLY A 213 -14.15 -14.42 8.16
C GLY A 213 -14.24 -15.75 8.90
N GLU A 214 -14.99 -16.73 8.38
CA GLU A 214 -15.09 -18.07 8.96
C GLU A 214 -13.76 -18.82 8.93
N ASN A 215 -12.92 -18.53 7.93
CA ASN A 215 -11.57 -19.08 7.79
C ASN A 215 -10.64 -18.63 8.92
N VAL A 216 -10.95 -17.53 9.62
CA VAL A 216 -10.21 -17.17 10.84
C VAL A 216 -10.79 -18.00 11.98
N THR A 217 -10.20 -19.15 12.28
CA THR A 217 -10.64 -20.06 13.33
C THR A 217 -9.97 -19.77 14.67
N THR A 218 -10.69 -20.06 15.75
CA THR A 218 -10.18 -19.90 17.12
C THR A 218 -9.66 -21.25 17.61
N ILE A 219 -8.39 -21.29 18.04
CA ILE A 219 -7.78 -22.47 18.64
C ILE A 219 -7.87 -22.30 20.17
N PRO A 220 -8.74 -23.07 20.85
CA PRO A 220 -9.03 -22.87 22.27
C PRO A 220 -7.75 -22.86 23.11
N ARG A 221 -7.64 -21.85 23.99
CA ARG A 221 -6.52 -21.66 24.92
C ARG A 221 -5.14 -21.45 24.29
N TYR A 222 -5.03 -21.38 22.96
CA TYR A 222 -3.77 -21.21 22.26
C TYR A 222 -3.69 -19.91 21.44
N GLY A 223 -4.67 -19.65 20.57
CA GLY A 223 -4.64 -18.48 19.68
C GLY A 223 -5.60 -18.58 18.50
N TYR A 224 -5.14 -18.21 17.32
CA TYR A 224 -5.95 -18.14 16.09
C TYR A 224 -5.23 -18.77 14.92
N MET A 225 -6.00 -19.22 13.93
CA MET A 225 -5.47 -19.83 12.71
C MET A 225 -6.25 -19.31 11.51
N TRP A 226 -5.60 -19.20 10.37
CA TRP A 226 -6.27 -19.10 9.09
C TRP A 226 -6.41 -20.51 8.48
N GLU A 227 -7.63 -20.95 8.25
CA GLU A 227 -7.94 -22.21 7.57
C GLU A 227 -8.12 -21.95 6.08
N MET A 228 -7.25 -22.54 5.26
CA MET A 228 -7.45 -22.61 3.81
C MET A 228 -8.17 -23.91 3.50
N GLU A 229 -9.32 -23.83 2.82
CA GLU A 229 -9.93 -25.01 2.21
C GLU A 229 -8.92 -25.59 1.20
N GLU A 230 -8.43 -26.81 1.47
CA GLU A 230 -7.73 -27.60 0.47
C GLU A 230 -8.75 -27.91 -0.64
N GLY A 231 -8.69 -27.17 -1.74
CA GLY A 231 -9.47 -27.47 -2.93
C GLY A 231 -9.09 -28.86 -3.45
N GLY A 232 -10.01 -29.81 -3.31
CA GLY A 232 -10.02 -31.07 -4.07
C GLY A 232 -10.54 -30.87 -5.49
#